data_AF-A0A5C5SRA7-F1
#
_entry.id   AF-A0A5C5SRA7-F1
#
_cell.length_a   1.000
_cell.length_b   1.000
_cell.length_c   1.000
_cell.angle_alpha   90.00
_cell.angle_beta   90.00
_cell.angle_gamma   90.00
#
_symmetry.space_group_name_H-M   'P 1'
#
loop_
_entity.id
_entity.type
_entity.pdbx_description
1 polymer ?
#
loop_
_entity_poly.entity_id
_entity_poly.type
_entity_poly.pdbx_seq_one_letter_code
_entity_poly.pdbx_strand_id
1 'polypeptide(L)' 'MKNFSFKARIIYFGAIALVSLAFFALQLTAVLQDSNGIGSFILLILWALMALFGLAGLGFALKNKNRQKN' A
#
# COMPACT_ATOMS: atom_id res chain seq x y z
N MET A 1 11.88 -11.07 20.19
CA MET A 1 11.98 -10.94 18.70
C MET A 1 12.86 -9.72 18.42
N LYS A 2 14.07 -9.94 17.89
CA LYS A 2 15.11 -8.91 17.69
C LYS A 2 14.54 -7.69 16.94
N ASN A 3 14.50 -6.55 17.64
CA ASN A 3 14.39 -5.18 17.17
C ASN A 3 14.27 -5.03 15.64
N PHE A 4 13.06 -5.16 15.09
CA PHE A 4 12.79 -4.71 13.73
C PHE A 4 13.10 -3.22 13.68
N SER A 5 14.29 -2.88 13.17
CA SER A 5 14.75 -1.51 13.05
C SER A 5 13.67 -0.69 12.37
N PHE A 6 13.44 0.51 12.88
CA PHE A 6 12.44 1.45 12.37
C PHE A 6 12.55 1.64 10.83
N LYS A 7 13.77 1.56 10.27
CA LYS A 7 14.02 1.52 8.82
C LYS A 7 13.38 0.32 8.11
N ALA A 8 13.47 -0.87 8.70
CA ALA A 8 12.89 -2.09 8.12
C ALA A 8 11.36 -2.01 8.07
N ARG A 9 10.71 -1.41 9.07
CA ARG A 9 9.25 -1.17 9.05
C ARG A 9 8.84 -0.24 7.92
N ILE A 10 9.56 0.87 7.73
CA ILE A 10 9.29 1.81 6.62
C ILE A 10 9.45 1.10 5.27
N ILE A 11 10.52 0.32 5.09
CA ILE A 11 10.76 -0.42 3.85
C ILE A 11 9.64 -1.44 3.61
N TYR A 12 9.19 -2.14 4.66
CA TYR A 12 8.10 -3.11 4.56
C TYR A 12 6.77 -2.47 4.17
N PHE A 13 6.33 -1.42 4.88
CA PHE A 13 5.11 -0.71 4.52
C PHE A 13 5.21 0.00 3.18
N GLY A 14 6.40 0.50 2.81
CA GLY A 14 6.65 1.10 1.52
C GLY A 14 6.61 0.10 0.37
N ALA A 15 7.17 -1.08 0.54
CA ALA A 15 7.08 -2.16 -0.45
C ALA A 15 5.61 -2.60 -0.65
N ILE A 16 4.85 -2.76 0.44
CA ILE A 16 3.42 -3.08 0.36
C ILE A 16 2.65 -1.97 -0.37
N ALA A 17 2.91 -0.70 -0.05
CA ALA A 17 2.26 0.42 -0.71
C ALA A 17 2.56 0.44 -2.21
N LEU A 18 3.83 0.28 -2.60
CA LEU A 18 4.26 0.30 -4.01
C LEU A 18 3.66 -0.86 -4.80
N VAL A 19 3.76 -2.08 -4.28
CA VAL A 19 3.21 -3.27 -4.95
C VAL A 19 1.69 -3.14 -5.07
N SER A 20 1.01 -2.78 -3.98
CA SER A 20 -0.45 -2.63 -4.01
C SER A 20 -0.91 -1.52 -4.96
N LEU A 21 -0.17 -0.42 -5.05
CA LEU A 21 -0.46 0.67 -5.98
C LEU A 21 -0.25 0.25 -7.44
N ALA A 22 0.80 -0.53 -7.72
CA ALA A 22 1.07 -1.05 -9.06
C ALA A 22 -0.06 -1.98 -9.53
N PHE A 23 -0.48 -2.92 -8.67
CA PHE A 23 -1.60 -3.81 -8.97
C PHE A 23 -2.93 -3.07 -9.06
N PHE A 24 -3.16 -2.06 -8.21
CA PHE A 24 -4.33 -1.18 -8.33
C PHE A 24 -4.37 -0.49 -9.70
N ALA A 25 -3.25 0.07 -10.17
CA ALA A 25 -3.18 0.74 -11.47
C ALA A 25 -3.45 -0.23 -12.63
N LEU A 26 -2.86 -1.43 -12.60
CA LEU A 26 -3.13 -2.48 -13.59
C LEU A 26 -4.61 -2.87 -13.58
N GLN A 27 -5.19 -3.09 -12.41
CA GLN A 27 -6.61 -3.43 -12.27
C GLN A 27 -7.52 -2.30 -12.77
N LEU A 28 -7.16 -1.04 -12.50
CA LEU A 28 -7.90 0.13 -12.96
C LEU A 28 -7.90 0.20 -14.49
N THR A 29 -6.76 -0.02 -15.14
CA THR A 29 -6.70 -0.07 -16.61
C THR A 29 -7.54 -1.21 -17.18
N ALA A 30 -7.55 -2.36 -16.53
CA ALA A 30 -8.35 -3.51 -16.97
C ALA A 30 -9.87 -3.26 -16.83
N VAL A 31 -10.30 -2.55 -15.79
CA VAL A 31 -11.69 -2.09 -15.61
C VAL A 31 -12.06 -1.04 -16.65
N LEU A 32 -11.19 -0.06 -16.91
CA LEU A 32 -11.45 1.02 -17.87
C LEU A 32 -11.53 0.53 -19.31
N GLN A 33 -10.84 -0.56 -19.65
CA GLN A 33 -10.90 -1.19 -20.98
C GLN A 33 -12.14 -2.08 -21.15
N ASP A 34 -13.10 -2.03 -20.22
CA ASP A 34 -14.36 -2.80 -20.20
C ASP A 34 -14.17 -4.32 -20.37
N SER A 35 -12.95 -4.80 -20.11
CA SER A 35 -12.54 -6.17 -20.45
C SER A 35 -13.02 -7.20 -19.45
N ASN A 36 -13.51 -6.77 -18.27
CA ASN A 36 -13.72 -7.66 -17.13
C ASN A 36 -15.01 -7.37 -16.36
N GLY A 37 -15.73 -8.45 -16.01
CA GLY A 37 -16.96 -8.41 -15.19
C GLY A 37 -16.73 -8.08 -13.70
N ILE A 38 -17.81 -8.23 -12.90
CA ILE A 38 -17.94 -7.81 -11.47
C ILE A 38 -16.73 -8.19 -10.59
N GLY A 39 -16.08 -9.34 -10.82
CA GLY A 39 -14.90 -9.76 -10.06
C GLY A 39 -13.72 -8.78 -10.14
N SER A 40 -13.55 -8.09 -11.28
CA SER A 40 -12.50 -7.10 -11.48
C SER A 40 -12.71 -5.83 -10.65
N PHE A 41 -13.96 -5.42 -10.45
CA PHE A 41 -14.31 -4.32 -9.55
C PHE A 41 -14.02 -4.66 -8.09
N ILE A 42 -14.30 -5.89 -7.66
CA ILE A 42 -13.99 -6.35 -6.30
C ILE A 42 -12.48 -6.33 -6.06
N LEU A 43 -11.70 -6.83 -7.02
CA LEU A 43 -10.23 -6.79 -6.96
C LEU A 43 -9.70 -5.36 -6.91
N LEU A 44 -10.29 -4.44 -7.69
CA LEU A 44 -9.92 -3.03 -7.69
C LEU A 44 -10.06 -2.41 -6.29
N ILE A 45 -11.19 -2.68 -5.63
CA ILE A 45 -11.47 -2.17 -4.27
C ILE A 45 -10.50 -2.78 -3.26
N LEU A 46 -10.22 -4.07 -3.34
CA LEU A 46 -9.25 -4.74 -2.45
C LEU A 46 -7.84 -4.16 -2.60
N TRP A 47 -7.39 -3.93 -3.84
CA TRP A 47 -6.10 -3.29 -4.10
C TRP A 47 -6.05 -1.85 -3.62
N ALA A 48 -7.14 -1.08 -3.77
CA ALA A 48 -7.25 0.28 -3.25
C ALA A 48 -7.11 0.31 -1.71
N LEU A 49 -7.78 -0.60 -1.00
CA LEU A 49 -7.69 -0.72 0.46
C LEU A 49 -6.28 -1.09 0.91
N MET A 50 -5.61 -2.01 0.20
CA MET A 50 -4.23 -2.40 0.49
C MET A 50 -3.23 -1.27 0.24
N ALA A 51 -3.41 -0.51 -0.85
CA ALA A 51 -2.60 0.67 -1.13
C ALA A 51 -2.77 1.74 -0.05
N LEU A 52 -4.02 2.02 0.38
CA LEU A 52 -4.32 2.90 1.50
C LEU A 52 -3.65 2.45 2.80
N PHE A 53 -3.69 1.15 3.10
CA PHE A 53 -3.06 0.59 4.29
C PHE A 53 -1.53 0.74 4.28
N GLY A 54 -0.90 0.48 3.13
CA GLY A 54 0.54 0.69 2.93
C GLY A 54 0.95 2.16 3.10
N LEU A 55 0.20 3.08 2.49
CA LEU A 55 0.42 4.52 2.61
C LEU A 55 0.20 5.05 4.03
N ALA A 56 -0.85 4.60 4.71
CA ALA A 56 -1.12 4.94 6.11
C ALA A 56 -0.02 4.42 7.03
N GLY A 57 0.47 3.18 6.82
CA GLY A 57 1.58 2.61 7.57
C GLY A 57 2.89 3.38 7.37
N LEU A 58 3.15 3.83 6.14
CA LEU A 58 4.27 4.72 5.81
C LEU A 58 4.16 6.08 6.53
N GLY A 59 3.00 6.73 6.45
CA GLY A 59 2.75 8.03 7.08
C GLY A 59 2.87 7.96 8.61
N PHE A 60 2.32 6.91 9.22
CA PHE A 60 2.45 6.65 10.65
C PHE A 60 3.90 6.42 11.06
N ALA A 61 4.64 5.61 10.31
CA ALA A 61 6.05 5.38 10.58
C ALA A 61 6.83 6.71 10.50
N LEU A 62 6.71 7.46 9.40
CA LEU A 62 7.39 8.75 9.22
C LEU A 62 7.09 9.75 10.35
N LYS A 63 5.83 9.86 10.78
CA LYS A 63 5.43 10.72 11.92
C LYS A 63 6.10 10.29 13.23
N ASN A 64 6.26 8.98 13.45
CA ASN A 64 6.89 8.45 14.65
C ASN A 64 8.41 8.66 14.67
N LYS A 65 9.07 8.71 13.50
CA LYS A 65 10.49 9.12 13.38
C LYS A 65 10.72 10.53 13.93
N ASN A 66 9.80 11.44 13.64
CA ASN A 66 9.93 12.84 14.00
C ASN A 66 9.79 13.07 15.52
N ARG A 67 9.02 12.21 16.20
CA ARG A 67 8.87 12.23 17.67
C ARG A 67 10.07 11.65 18.43
N GLN A 68 10.85 10.75 17.83
CA GLN A 68 12.07 10.20 18.45
C GLN A 68 13.31 11.08 18.26
N LYS A 69 13.20 12.18 17.49
CA LYS A 69 14.31 13.10 17.22
C LYS A 69 14.21 14.41 18.01
N ASN A 70 13.20 14.56 18.85
CA ASN A 70 12.94 15.70 19.73
C ASN A 70 12.94 15.20 21.19
#